data_AF-A0A942FAF1-F1
#
_entry.id   AF-A0A942FAF1-F1
#
_cell.length_a   1.000
_cell.length_b   1.000
_cell.length_c   1.000
_cell.angle_alpha   90.00
_cell.angle_beta   90.00
_cell.angle_gamma   90.00
#
_symmetry.space_group_name_H-M   'P 1'
#
loop_
_entity.id
_entity.type
_entity.pdbx_description
1 polymer ?
#
loop_
_entity_poly.entity_id
_entity_poly.type
_entity_poly.pdbx_seq_one_letter_code
_entity_poly.pdbx_strand_id
1 'polypeptide(L)'
;YLMYGFPTQTLQDTVDALEYVRQLFEAGCIQSGFFHRFSCTVHSPVGMDPAAYGIELIPLPPVSFAKNDIGFIDPTGTDHDALGQGLRKAIYNYMHGLCVEDDVRRWFEHLPQPVPRSTVKRGKIGRALSQRG
;
A
#
# COMPACT_ATOMS: atom_id res chain seq x y z
N TYR A 1 -5.32 -8.86 6.19
CA TYR A 1 -5.14 -8.44 4.78
C TYR A 1 -4.80 -6.96 4.72
N LEU A 2 -3.89 -6.56 3.83
CA LEU A 2 -3.45 -5.19 3.61
C LEU A 2 -3.67 -4.83 2.13
N MET A 3 -3.94 -3.57 1.82
CA MET A 3 -4.19 -3.09 0.45
C MET A 3 -3.17 -2.03 0.06
N TYR A 4 -2.76 -2.02 -1.20
CA TYR A 4 -1.98 -0.96 -1.82
C TYR A 4 -2.40 -0.78 -3.28
N GLY A 5 -2.08 0.36 -3.88
CA GLY A 5 -2.52 0.75 -5.20
C GLY A 5 -3.81 1.51 -5.31
N PHE A 6 -4.26 2.08 -4.20
CA PHE A 6 -5.47 2.87 -4.25
C PHE A 6 -5.27 4.08 -5.17
N PRO A 7 -6.31 4.55 -5.88
CA PRO A 7 -6.26 5.78 -6.65
C PRO A 7 -5.55 6.91 -5.88
N THR A 8 -4.66 7.61 -6.55
CA THR A 8 -3.82 8.72 -6.05
C THR A 8 -2.81 8.35 -4.97
N GLN A 9 -2.64 7.06 -4.64
CA GLN A 9 -1.66 6.65 -3.64
C GLN A 9 -0.24 6.93 -4.11
N THR A 10 0.52 7.65 -3.28
CA THR A 10 1.90 8.01 -3.57
C THR A 10 2.91 7.01 -2.99
N LEU A 11 4.18 7.17 -3.38
CA LEU A 11 5.31 6.53 -2.70
C LEU A 11 5.35 6.88 -1.20
N GLN A 12 5.09 8.13 -0.83
CA GLN A 12 5.08 8.56 0.58
C GLN A 12 4.03 7.80 1.39
N ASP A 13 2.80 7.69 0.87
CA ASP A 13 1.72 6.96 1.53
C ASP A 13 2.09 5.49 1.73
N THR A 14 2.77 4.90 0.76
CA THR A 14 3.22 3.50 0.82
C THR A 14 4.30 3.30 1.88
N VAL A 15 5.27 4.21 1.95
CA VAL A 15 6.33 4.20 2.98
C VAL A 15 5.71 4.37 4.37
N ASP A 16 4.78 5.31 4.53
CA ASP A 16 4.11 5.56 5.81
C ASP A 16 3.22 4.39 6.25
N ALA A 17 2.48 3.79 5.31
CA ALA A 17 1.71 2.58 5.57
C ALA A 17 2.62 1.42 6.03
N LEU A 18 3.76 1.23 5.38
CA LEU A 18 4.71 0.18 5.76
C LEU A 18 5.30 0.41 7.15
N GLU A 19 5.55 1.67 7.54
CA GLU A 19 6.04 2.00 8.89
C GLU A 19 5.00 1.68 9.97
N TYR A 20 3.71 1.94 9.74
CA TYR A 20 2.66 1.45 10.64
C TYR A 20 2.67 -0.06 10.76
N VAL A 21 2.75 -0.76 9.62
CA VAL A 21 2.74 -2.22 9.61
C VAL A 21 3.95 -2.79 10.35
N ARG A 22 5.15 -2.23 10.14
CA ARG A 22 6.37 -2.59 10.87
C ARG A 22 6.16 -2.46 12.38
N GLN A 23 5.64 -1.32 12.85
CA GLN A 23 5.36 -1.10 14.27
C GLN A 23 4.28 -2.04 14.84
N LEU A 24 3.29 -2.44 14.04
CA LEU A 24 2.28 -3.41 14.46
C LEU A 24 2.87 -4.82 14.62
N PHE A 25 3.80 -5.22 13.75
CA PHE A 25 4.57 -6.46 13.92
C PHE A 25 5.51 -6.38 15.13
N GLU A 26 6.26 -5.27 15.28
CA GLU A 26 7.16 -5.00 16.41
C GLU A 26 6.41 -5.10 17.76
N ALA A 27 5.22 -4.52 17.85
CA ALA A 27 4.38 -4.55 19.04
C ALA A 27 3.59 -5.87 19.21
N GLY A 28 3.78 -6.87 18.33
CA GLY A 28 3.07 -8.13 18.39
C GLY A 28 1.55 -8.03 18.17
N CYS A 29 1.06 -6.91 17.63
CA CYS A 29 -0.36 -6.68 17.37
C CYS A 29 -0.87 -7.53 16.19
N ILE A 30 0.00 -7.85 15.25
CA ILE A 30 -0.26 -8.73 14.12
C ILE A 30 0.91 -9.70 13.93
N GLN A 31 0.61 -10.92 13.49
CA GLN A 31 1.60 -11.98 13.29
C GLN A 31 1.69 -12.44 11.83
N SER A 32 0.72 -12.05 11.00
CA SER A 32 0.68 -12.38 9.59
C SER A 32 0.07 -11.25 8.76
N GLY A 33 0.45 -11.17 7.50
CA GLY A 33 -0.02 -10.14 6.58
C GLY A 33 0.18 -10.54 5.13
N PHE A 34 -0.62 -9.94 4.25
CA PHE A 34 -0.46 -10.06 2.81
C PHE A 34 -0.99 -8.79 2.16
N PHE A 35 -0.20 -8.21 1.25
CA PHE A 35 -0.57 -7.03 0.48
C PHE A 35 -1.27 -7.43 -0.82
N HIS A 36 -2.53 -7.05 -0.96
CA HIS A 36 -3.28 -7.15 -2.20
C HIS A 36 -3.20 -5.84 -2.98
N ARG A 37 -2.98 -5.99 -4.28
CA ARG A 37 -3.07 -4.90 -5.24
C ARG A 37 -4.54 -4.51 -5.39
N PHE A 38 -4.85 -3.24 -5.28
CA PHE A 38 -6.18 -2.71 -5.58
C PHE A 38 -6.52 -2.96 -7.06
N SER A 39 -7.74 -3.45 -7.30
CA SER A 39 -8.36 -3.53 -8.62
C SER A 39 -9.61 -2.67 -8.60
N CYS A 40 -9.77 -1.80 -9.60
CA CYS A 40 -10.97 -1.00 -9.74
C CYS A 40 -12.07 -1.85 -10.38
N THR A 41 -13.26 -1.83 -9.79
CA THR A 41 -14.43 -2.54 -10.34
C THR A 41 -15.51 -1.56 -10.77
N VAL A 42 -16.25 -1.88 -11.84
CA VAL A 42 -17.23 -0.98 -12.46
C VAL A 42 -18.36 -0.57 -11.51
N HIS A 43 -18.66 -1.40 -10.51
CA HIS A 43 -19.75 -1.18 -9.55
C HIS A 43 -19.24 -0.61 -8.21
N SER A 44 -17.93 -0.46 -8.04
CA SER A 44 -17.38 0.20 -6.85
C SER A 44 -17.63 1.72 -6.92
N PRO A 45 -17.59 2.42 -5.78
CA PRO A 45 -17.61 3.89 -5.77
C PRO A 45 -16.56 4.51 -6.71
N VAL A 46 -15.37 3.89 -6.79
CA VAL A 46 -14.28 4.31 -7.68
C VAL A 46 -14.65 4.14 -9.16
N GLY A 47 -15.33 3.04 -9.52
CA GLY A 47 -15.78 2.81 -10.89
C GLY A 47 -17.02 3.62 -11.29
N MET A 48 -17.85 4.02 -10.32
CA MET A 48 -19.06 4.82 -10.57
C MET A 48 -18.78 6.32 -10.64
N ASP A 49 -17.82 6.83 -9.85
CA ASP A 49 -17.41 8.23 -9.82
C ASP A 49 -15.88 8.37 -9.78
N PRO A 50 -15.17 8.06 -10.88
CA PRO A 50 -13.70 8.07 -10.91
C PRO A 50 -13.09 9.47 -10.68
N ALA A 51 -13.84 10.52 -11.03
CA ALA A 51 -13.39 11.91 -10.86
C ALA A 51 -13.25 12.28 -9.37
N ALA A 52 -14.12 11.77 -8.49
CA ALA A 52 -14.00 11.97 -7.04
C ALA A 52 -12.73 11.32 -6.45
N TYR A 53 -12.12 10.37 -7.16
CA TYR A 53 -10.88 9.70 -6.79
C TYR A 53 -9.67 10.16 -7.63
N GLY A 54 -9.83 11.19 -8.48
CA GLY A 54 -8.73 11.77 -9.25
C GLY A 54 -8.17 10.88 -10.36
N ILE A 55 -8.96 9.94 -10.89
CA ILE A 55 -8.54 9.01 -11.95
C ILE A 55 -9.48 9.07 -13.16
N GLU A 56 -9.02 8.51 -14.27
CA GLU A 56 -9.83 8.33 -15.48
C GLU A 56 -9.98 6.85 -15.81
N LEU A 57 -11.19 6.39 -16.10
CA LEU A 57 -11.42 4.99 -16.46
C LEU A 57 -11.02 4.72 -17.91
N ILE A 58 -10.36 3.59 -18.13
CA ILE A 58 -10.09 3.07 -19.46
C ILE A 58 -11.37 2.38 -19.96
N PRO A 59 -11.97 2.84 -21.08
CA PRO A 59 -13.20 2.24 -21.59
C PRO A 59 -13.03 0.75 -21.86
N LEU A 60 -13.97 -0.06 -21.36
CA LEU A 60 -14.00 -1.48 -21.65
C LEU A 60 -14.38 -1.71 -23.13
N PRO A 61 -13.75 -2.68 -23.82
CA PRO A 61 -14.20 -3.08 -25.14
C PRO A 61 -15.65 -3.59 -25.09
N PRO A 62 -16.38 -3.62 -26.23
CA PRO A 62 -17.71 -4.20 -26.27
C PRO A 62 -17.67 -5.68 -25.87
N VAL A 63 -18.10 -5.99 -24.65
CA VAL A 63 -18.19 -7.36 -24.12
C VAL A 63 -19.61 -7.63 -23.64
N SER A 64 -20.07 -8.86 -23.82
CA SER A 64 -21.42 -9.31 -23.47
C SER A 64 -21.54 -9.96 -22.09
N PHE A 65 -20.42 -10.24 -21.41
CA PHE A 65 -20.40 -10.92 -20.11
C PHE A 65 -19.19 -10.50 -19.26
N ALA A 66 -19.32 -10.57 -17.92
CA ALA A 66 -18.28 -10.35 -16.89
C ALA A 66 -17.49 -9.01 -16.97
N LYS A 67 -18.21 -7.88 -16.90
CA LYS A 67 -17.61 -6.54 -16.75
C LYS A 67 -17.34 -6.20 -15.28
N ASN A 68 -16.44 -6.91 -14.61
CA ASN A 68 -16.19 -6.62 -13.19
C ASN A 68 -15.06 -5.62 -13.01
N ASP A 69 -13.86 -5.93 -13.51
CA ASP A 69 -12.70 -5.05 -13.41
C ASP A 69 -12.69 -4.03 -14.54
N ILE A 70 -12.19 -2.84 -14.24
CA ILE A 70 -11.99 -1.76 -15.20
C ILE A 70 -10.62 -1.11 -14.96
N GLY A 71 -9.86 -0.97 -16.04
CA GLY A 71 -8.57 -0.27 -16.00
C GLY A 71 -8.79 1.22 -15.73
N PHE A 72 -7.78 1.88 -15.19
CA PHE A 72 -7.80 3.32 -14.99
C PHE A 72 -6.42 3.93 -15.18
N ILE A 73 -6.40 5.23 -15.48
CA ILE A 73 -5.22 6.07 -15.57
C ILE A 73 -5.15 6.90 -14.30
N ASP A 74 -4.01 6.82 -13.61
CA ASP A 74 -3.73 7.61 -12.41
C ASP A 74 -2.66 8.66 -12.71
N PRO A 75 -2.97 9.96 -12.60
CA PRO A 75 -2.02 11.03 -12.92
C PRO A 75 -0.84 11.11 -11.94
N THR A 76 -0.91 10.44 -10.79
CA THR A 76 0.18 10.39 -9.81
C THR A 76 1.42 9.71 -10.37
N GLY A 77 1.26 8.80 -11.33
CA GLY A 77 2.39 8.11 -12.00
C GLY A 77 3.20 7.19 -11.09
N THR A 78 2.65 6.80 -9.93
CA THR A 78 3.35 5.91 -8.99
C THR A 78 3.49 4.51 -9.58
N ASP A 79 4.73 4.03 -9.74
CA ASP A 79 5.00 2.64 -10.14
C ASP A 79 4.73 1.70 -8.96
N HIS A 80 3.51 1.27 -8.97
CA HIS A 80 2.90 0.44 -8.00
C HIS A 80 3.34 -1.03 -8.06
N ASP A 81 3.71 -1.54 -9.24
CA ASP A 81 4.21 -2.91 -9.36
C ASP A 81 5.60 -3.01 -8.73
N ALA A 82 6.43 -1.98 -8.91
CA ALA A 82 7.72 -1.88 -8.24
C ALA A 82 7.56 -1.76 -6.71
N LEU A 83 6.58 -0.99 -6.22
CA LEU A 83 6.26 -0.92 -4.78
C LEU A 83 5.81 -2.27 -4.22
N GLY A 84 4.98 -3.01 -4.97
CA GLY A 84 4.49 -4.33 -4.57
C GLY A 84 5.61 -5.33 -4.28
N GLN A 85 6.74 -5.25 -5.00
CA GLN A 85 7.92 -6.09 -4.76
C GLN A 85 8.54 -5.82 -3.38
N GLY A 86 8.70 -4.54 -3.03
CA GLY A 86 9.22 -4.13 -1.72
C GLY A 86 8.30 -4.52 -0.58
N LEU A 87 7.00 -4.27 -0.74
CA LEU A 87 5.97 -4.61 0.25
C LEU A 87 5.91 -6.11 0.55
N ARG A 88 5.95 -6.96 -0.48
CA ARG A 88 5.97 -8.42 -0.31
C ARG A 88 7.22 -8.88 0.45
N LYS A 89 8.39 -8.35 0.08
CA LYS A 89 9.66 -8.67 0.74
C LYS A 89 9.65 -8.24 2.21
N ALA A 90 9.16 -7.04 2.51
CA ALA A 90 9.07 -6.51 3.87
C ALA A 90 8.18 -7.39 4.76
N ILE A 91 6.93 -7.65 4.32
CA ILE A 91 5.98 -8.48 5.08
C ILE A 91 6.53 -9.88 5.34
N TYR A 92 7.14 -10.51 4.33
CA TYR A 92 7.75 -11.82 4.49
C TYR A 92 8.79 -11.82 5.62
N ASN A 93 9.67 -10.82 5.66
CA ASN A 93 10.69 -10.73 6.70
C ASN A 93 10.09 -10.43 8.07
N TYR A 94 9.10 -9.52 8.16
CA TYR A 94 8.44 -9.20 9.43
C TYR A 94 7.71 -10.39 10.04
N MET A 95 7.07 -11.23 9.21
CA MET A 95 6.44 -12.47 9.69
C MET A 95 7.45 -13.47 10.29
N HIS A 96 8.73 -13.35 9.94
CA HIS A 96 9.81 -14.17 10.50
C HIS A 96 10.62 -13.43 11.59
N GLY A 97 10.16 -12.26 12.03
CA GLY A 97 10.85 -11.43 13.03
C GLY A 97 12.16 -10.81 12.53
N LEU A 98 12.40 -10.80 11.21
CA LEU A 98 13.63 -10.29 10.61
C LEU A 98 13.49 -8.83 10.19
N CYS A 99 14.58 -8.05 10.38
CA CYS A 99 14.70 -6.67 9.92
C CYS A 99 13.58 -5.73 10.42
N VAL A 100 12.89 -6.07 11.52
CA VAL A 100 11.78 -5.29 12.08
C VAL A 100 12.28 -3.95 12.62
N GLU A 101 13.54 -3.86 13.06
CA GLU A 101 14.12 -2.62 13.58
C GLU A 101 14.68 -1.70 12.50
N ASP A 102 14.81 -2.19 11.26
CA ASP A 102 15.46 -1.46 10.19
C ASP A 102 14.58 -0.34 9.63
N ASP A 103 15.20 0.62 8.93
CA ASP A 103 14.46 1.66 8.22
C ASP A 103 13.67 1.05 7.04
N VAL A 104 12.36 1.32 6.98
CA VAL A 104 11.45 0.76 5.96
C VAL A 104 11.86 1.08 4.52
N ARG A 105 12.65 2.14 4.29
CA ARG A 105 13.10 2.53 2.96
C ARG A 105 13.98 1.48 2.30
N ARG A 106 14.64 0.62 3.08
CA ARG A 106 15.48 -0.48 2.56
C ARG A 106 14.75 -1.41 1.60
N TRP A 107 13.43 -1.55 1.79
CA TRP A 107 12.61 -2.44 0.98
C TRP A 107 12.32 -1.85 -0.42
N PHE A 108 12.68 -0.59 -0.64
CA PHE A 108 12.42 0.16 -1.85
C PHE A 108 13.72 0.69 -2.51
N GLU A 109 14.88 0.16 -2.13
CA GLU A 109 16.19 0.56 -2.69
C GLU A 109 16.34 0.26 -4.19
N HIS A 110 15.49 -0.63 -4.73
CA HIS A 110 15.45 -0.94 -6.16
C HIS A 110 14.71 0.10 -7.00
N LEU A 111 14.06 1.09 -6.39
CA LEU A 111 13.36 2.14 -7.12
C LEU A 111 14.37 3.12 -7.74
N PRO A 112 14.09 3.65 -8.95
CA PRO A 112 14.97 4.62 -9.60
C PRO A 112 14.99 5.99 -8.92
N GLN A 113 13.95 6.33 -8.16
CA GLN A 113 13.82 7.59 -7.42
C GLN A 113 14.22 7.46 -5.94
N PRO A 114 14.71 8.54 -5.30
CA PRO A 114 14.97 8.55 -3.87
C PRO A 114 13.71 8.22 -3.05
N VAL A 115 13.85 7.29 -2.10
CA VAL A 115 12.75 6.90 -1.20
C VAL A 115 12.65 7.89 -0.04
N PRO A 116 11.51 8.56 0.16
CA PRO A 116 11.35 9.53 1.23
C PRO A 116 11.34 8.84 2.59
N ARG A 117 11.71 9.59 3.64
CA ARG A 117 11.58 9.10 5.02
C ARG A 117 10.10 9.01 5.40
N SER A 118 9.77 8.06 6.27
CA SER A 118 8.43 8.02 6.82
C SER A 118 8.15 9.28 7.65
N THR A 119 6.94 9.84 7.51
CA THR A 119 6.40 10.88 8.38
C THR A 119 5.84 10.31 9.68
N VAL A 120 5.64 8.98 9.75
CA VAL A 120 5.17 8.27 10.93
C VAL A 120 6.31 8.18 11.95
N LYS A 121 6.08 8.69 13.15
CA LYS A 121 7.05 8.60 14.25
C LYS A 121 7.27 7.13 14.62
N ARG A 122 8.53 6.70 14.76
CA ARG A 122 8.96 5.31 15.03
C ARG A 122 8.27 4.61 16.21
N GLY A 123 7.87 5.35 17.24
CA GLY A 123 7.15 4.81 18.41
C GLY A 123 5.66 5.16 18.45
N LYS A 124 4.99 5.37 17.31
CA LYS A 124 3.58 5.81 17.27
C LYS A 124 2.65 4.75 17.86
N ILE A 125 2.76 3.49 17.42
CA ILE A 125 1.92 2.38 17.91
C ILE A 125 2.24 2.06 19.37
N GLY A 126 3.52 1.88 19.73
CA GLY A 126 3.92 1.55 21.11
C GLY A 126 3.40 2.58 22.14
N ARG A 127 3.46 3.88 21.82
CA ARG A 127 2.89 4.93 22.67
C ARG A 127 1.36 4.86 22.76
N ALA A 128 0.68 4.60 21.65
CA ALA A 128 -0.78 4.46 21.65
C ALA A 128 -1.25 3.28 22.51
N LEU A 129 -0.49 2.17 22.53
CA LEU A 129 -0.77 1.02 23.39
C LEU A 129 -0.50 1.31 24.87
N SER A 130 0.56 2.07 25.16
CA SER A 130 0.95 2.42 26.53
C SER A 130 -0.03 3.37 27.23
N GLN A 131 -0.84 4.14 26.49
CA GLN A 131 -1.83 5.07 27.04
C GLN A 131 -3.13 4.39 27.50
N ARG A 132 -3.26 3.07 27.31
CA ARG A 132 -4.45 2.29 27.70
C ARG A 132 -4.24 1.45 28.97
N GLY A 133 -3.06 1.52 29.60
CA GLY A 133 -2.76 0.93 30.91
C GLY A 133 -2.73 2.00 31.98
#